data_AF-A0A834IV27-F1
#
_entry.id   AF-A0A834IV27-F1
#
_cell.length_a   1.000
_cell.length_b   1.000
_cell.length_c   1.000
_cell.angle_alpha   90.00
_cell.angle_beta   90.00
_cell.angle_gamma   90.00
#
_symmetry.space_group_name_H-M   'P 1'
#
loop_
_entity.id
_entity.type
_entity.pdbx_description
1 polymer ?
#
loop_
_entity_poly.entity_id
_entity_poly.type
_entity_poly.pdbx_seq_one_letter_code
_entity_poly.pdbx_strand_id
1 'polypeptide(L)'
;MRWLALIIVRYGLNIVYSCHWLQNVNVTAVTSDGSGFMRLINGCIEDTLFAERPVRMLLISHQENVRYLGRNTIKHMGVLEALSFWKCPISTITPNIAGEAPNLKTFEISYGSLKKIPRGAFNNLPLLELLSIHNNKINLVEDLSFANLPHLKRIYASHNDIENWSRDWFTNTTQLMLLDFRFNKIRTIPRRAFGRLSKLREIYLDYNAISVIHSSAFRGVHKLIYLGLRHNRLKEIPGDVFPDDFRIHTLMLDANILNFLSSEVLEKLIVKSVSIDNNPWKCPCLDRIWKWVYKNNGSIKSNKDCVDERIPVCAYSTESLQSCLENVDQKLTKRYYNALKSLHPPLAGHCKIQRFFNEDQL
;
A
#
# COMPACT_ATOMS: atom_id res chain seq x y z
N MET A 1 -5.73 -63.40 -29.76
CA MET A 1 -5.52 -61.96 -29.48
C MET A 1 -6.37 -61.58 -28.28
N ARG A 2 -5.69 -61.14 -27.21
CA ARG A 2 -6.25 -60.78 -25.91
C ARG A 2 -6.98 -59.43 -26.00
N TRP A 3 -8.23 -59.37 -25.57
CA TRP A 3 -8.88 -58.12 -25.18
C TRP A 3 -8.70 -57.97 -23.66
N LEU A 4 -7.79 -57.08 -23.25
CA LEU A 4 -7.60 -56.68 -21.86
C LEU A 4 -8.68 -55.66 -21.49
N ALA A 5 -9.50 -56.01 -20.51
CA ALA A 5 -10.40 -55.09 -19.83
C ALA A 5 -9.57 -54.02 -19.10
N LEU A 6 -9.78 -52.76 -19.45
CA LEU A 6 -9.28 -51.60 -18.71
C LEU A 6 -10.03 -51.50 -17.37
N ILE A 7 -9.42 -52.00 -16.30
CA ILE A 7 -9.83 -51.73 -14.94
C ILE A 7 -9.50 -50.27 -14.64
N ILE A 8 -10.53 -49.41 -14.64
CA ILE A 8 -10.43 -48.05 -14.12
C ILE A 8 -10.46 -48.16 -12.59
N VAL A 9 -9.29 -48.26 -11.98
CA VAL A 9 -9.16 -48.01 -10.54
C VAL A 9 -9.35 -46.51 -10.32
N ARG A 10 -10.54 -46.12 -9.85
CA ARG A 10 -10.75 -44.81 -9.22
C ARG A 10 -9.86 -44.72 -7.98
N TYR A 11 -8.63 -44.25 -8.16
CA TYR A 11 -7.92 -43.62 -7.06
C TYR A 11 -8.67 -42.33 -6.75
N GLY A 12 -9.50 -42.38 -5.71
CA GLY A 12 -9.90 -41.15 -5.02
C GLY A 12 -8.62 -40.41 -4.66
N LEU A 13 -8.42 -39.23 -5.24
CA LEU A 13 -7.37 -38.30 -4.84
C LEU A 13 -7.69 -37.83 -3.42
N ASN A 14 -7.40 -38.68 -2.43
CA ASN A 14 -7.05 -38.21 -1.11
C ASN A 14 -5.73 -37.47 -1.28
N ILE A 15 -5.82 -36.19 -1.61
CA ILE A 15 -4.69 -35.27 -1.50
C ILE A 15 -4.34 -35.30 -0.02
N VAL A 16 -3.32 -36.07 0.34
CA VAL A 16 -2.74 -36.05 1.68
C VAL A 16 -2.15 -34.65 1.82
N TYR A 17 -2.89 -33.76 2.47
CA TYR A 17 -2.47 -32.39 2.78
C TYR A 17 -1.42 -32.45 3.89
N SER A 18 -0.23 -32.90 3.54
CA SER A 18 0.90 -32.98 4.44
C SER A 18 1.60 -31.62 4.49
N CYS A 19 1.66 -30.99 5.66
CA CYS A 19 2.46 -29.77 5.88
C CYS A 19 3.96 -30.11 6.01
N HIS A 20 4.48 -30.93 5.08
CA HIS A 20 5.89 -31.34 5.05
C HIS A 20 6.86 -30.16 4.84
N TRP A 21 6.37 -28.97 4.47
CA TRP A 21 7.16 -27.74 4.40
C TRP A 21 7.37 -27.05 5.76
N LEU A 22 6.66 -27.48 6.81
CA LEU A 22 6.86 -27.04 8.18
C LEU A 22 7.57 -28.14 8.97
N GLN A 23 8.88 -28.26 8.83
CA GLN A 23 9.69 -29.27 9.52
C GLN A 23 10.79 -28.58 10.30
N ASN A 24 10.91 -28.87 11.59
CA ASN A 24 11.82 -28.21 12.51
C ASN A 24 11.60 -26.69 12.57
N VAL A 25 10.34 -26.27 12.74
CA VAL A 25 9.97 -24.85 12.82
C VAL A 25 9.79 -24.46 14.28
N ASN A 26 10.62 -23.54 14.77
CA ASN A 26 10.43 -22.95 16.09
C ASN A 26 9.35 -21.89 16.03
N VAL A 27 8.38 -22.02 16.92
CA VAL A 27 7.24 -21.10 17.04
C VAL A 27 7.15 -20.59 18.47
N THR A 28 6.98 -19.28 18.63
CA THR A 28 6.62 -18.68 19.90
C THR A 28 5.10 -18.63 19.99
N ALA A 29 4.54 -19.38 20.95
CA ALA A 29 3.12 -19.39 21.26
C ALA A 29 2.86 -18.48 22.48
N VAL A 30 1.76 -17.71 22.43
CA VAL A 30 1.27 -16.92 23.56
C VAL A 30 -0.16 -17.34 23.89
N THR A 31 -0.40 -17.67 25.14
CA THR A 31 -1.68 -18.18 25.64
C THR A 31 -2.62 -17.08 26.10
N SER A 32 -3.86 -17.46 26.43
CA SER A 32 -4.90 -16.54 26.91
C SER A 32 -4.56 -15.76 28.18
N ASP A 33 -3.70 -16.29 29.05
CA ASP A 33 -3.20 -15.64 30.26
C ASP A 33 -2.00 -14.71 29.99
N GLY A 34 -1.55 -14.61 28.74
CA GLY A 34 -0.39 -13.81 28.31
C GLY A 34 0.95 -14.51 28.49
N SER A 35 0.99 -15.75 29.02
CA SER A 35 2.24 -16.50 29.11
C SER A 35 2.73 -16.93 27.72
N GLY A 36 4.05 -16.83 27.51
CA GLY A 36 4.70 -17.16 26.24
C GLY A 36 5.60 -18.37 26.39
N PHE A 37 5.61 -19.26 25.40
CA PHE A 37 6.52 -20.40 25.36
C PHE A 37 6.93 -20.74 23.91
N MET A 38 8.07 -21.40 23.76
CA MET A 38 8.52 -21.89 22.46
C MET A 38 8.07 -23.33 22.25
N ARG A 39 7.71 -23.66 21.00
CA ARG A 39 7.34 -25.00 20.57
C ARG A 39 7.98 -25.31 19.23
N LEU A 40 8.60 -26.49 19.12
CA LEU A 40 9.07 -27.02 17.85
C LEU A 40 7.91 -27.71 17.13
N ILE A 41 7.66 -27.32 15.89
CA ILE A 41 6.60 -27.88 15.04
C ILE A 41 7.23 -28.72 13.93
N ASN A 42 6.69 -29.93 13.75
CA ASN A 42 7.06 -30.90 12.71
C ASN A 42 5.80 -31.35 11.97
N GLY A 43 5.22 -30.46 11.17
CA GLY A 43 3.95 -30.67 10.48
C GLY A 43 3.06 -29.45 10.51
N CYS A 44 1.75 -29.67 10.40
CA CYS A 44 0.78 -28.58 10.39
C CYS A 44 0.74 -27.91 11.78
N ILE A 45 0.38 -26.63 11.80
CA ILE A 45 0.14 -25.93 13.06
C ILE A 45 -1.29 -26.24 13.48
N GLU A 46 -1.44 -27.05 14.52
CA GLU A 46 -2.72 -27.52 15.03
C GLU A 46 -2.81 -27.43 16.55
N ASP A 47 -4.03 -27.25 17.07
CA ASP A 47 -4.29 -26.94 18.48
C ASP A 47 -3.81 -28.05 19.44
N THR A 48 -3.88 -29.30 18.99
CA THR A 48 -3.39 -30.49 19.71
C THR A 48 -1.91 -30.41 20.09
N LEU A 49 -1.11 -29.59 19.39
CA LEU A 49 0.31 -29.41 19.71
C LEU A 49 0.56 -28.65 21.02
N PHE A 50 -0.44 -27.93 21.55
CA PHE A 50 -0.28 -26.97 22.64
C PHE A 50 -0.84 -27.42 24.00
N ALA A 51 -1.00 -28.74 24.19
CA ALA A 51 -1.29 -29.37 25.50
C ALA A 51 -2.48 -28.74 26.25
N GLU A 52 -3.58 -28.47 25.52
CA GLU A 52 -4.83 -27.87 26.01
C GLU A 52 -4.73 -26.44 26.58
N ARG A 53 -3.58 -25.77 26.42
CA ARG A 53 -3.49 -24.33 26.72
C ARG A 53 -3.97 -23.54 25.50
N PRO A 54 -5.05 -22.75 25.60
CA PRO A 54 -5.56 -22.00 24.46
C PRO A 54 -4.54 -20.96 23.99
N VAL A 55 -3.96 -21.18 22.81
CA VAL A 55 -2.98 -20.27 22.20
C VAL A 55 -3.70 -19.20 21.39
N ARG A 56 -3.54 -17.94 21.79
CA ARG A 56 -4.14 -16.78 21.10
C ARG A 56 -3.20 -16.15 20.08
N MET A 57 -1.89 -16.31 20.23
CA MET A 57 -0.94 -15.75 19.27
C MET A 57 0.18 -16.72 18.92
N LEU A 58 0.52 -16.80 17.64
CA LEU A 58 1.65 -17.57 17.14
C LEU A 58 2.58 -16.65 16.34
N LEU A 59 3.85 -16.62 16.76
CA LEU A 59 4.90 -15.82 16.13
C LEU A 59 5.98 -16.75 15.61
N ILE A 60 6.15 -16.77 14.29
CA ILE A 60 7.13 -17.56 13.56
C ILE A 60 8.16 -16.60 12.98
N SER A 61 9.40 -16.68 13.45
CA SER A 61 10.43 -15.67 13.20
C SER A 61 11.74 -16.29 12.75
N HIS A 62 12.34 -15.74 11.70
CA HIS A 62 13.64 -16.18 11.15
C HIS A 62 13.73 -17.69 10.83
N GLN A 63 12.65 -18.28 10.31
CA GLN A 63 12.62 -19.71 9.97
C GLN A 63 12.96 -19.91 8.48
N GLU A 64 14.23 -20.19 8.17
CA GLU A 64 14.74 -20.27 6.78
C GLU A 64 14.16 -21.41 5.93
N ASN A 65 13.63 -22.43 6.60
CA ASN A 65 12.95 -23.58 6.03
C ASN A 65 11.51 -23.27 5.58
N VAL A 66 10.87 -22.21 6.09
CA VAL A 66 9.46 -21.89 5.80
C VAL A 66 9.36 -21.11 4.49
N ARG A 67 9.19 -21.84 3.38
CA ARG A 67 9.16 -21.28 2.01
C ARG A 67 7.78 -21.21 1.36
N TYR A 68 6.81 -21.92 1.92
CA TYR A 68 5.48 -22.09 1.35
C TYR A 68 4.44 -22.16 2.47
N LEU A 69 3.29 -21.49 2.29
CA LEU A 69 2.13 -21.62 3.17
C LEU A 69 0.93 -22.14 2.36
N GLY A 70 0.70 -23.45 2.45
CA GLY A 70 -0.39 -24.12 1.77
C GLY A 70 -1.71 -24.08 2.53
N ARG A 71 -2.74 -24.63 1.89
CA ARG A 71 -4.03 -24.93 2.50
C ARG A 71 -3.79 -25.82 3.71
N ASN A 72 -4.51 -25.56 4.80
CA ASN A 72 -4.39 -26.30 6.06
C ASN A 72 -3.01 -26.20 6.73
N THR A 73 -2.21 -25.17 6.42
CA THR A 73 -1.02 -24.82 7.22
C THR A 73 -1.41 -24.63 8.69
N ILE A 74 -2.56 -23.98 8.90
CA ILE A 74 -3.24 -23.88 10.18
C ILE A 74 -4.44 -24.83 10.17
N LYS A 75 -4.61 -25.60 11.25
CA LYS A 75 -5.75 -26.51 11.43
C LYS A 75 -6.35 -26.36 12.82
N HIS A 76 -7.69 -26.32 12.88
CA HIS A 76 -8.45 -26.34 14.15
C HIS A 76 -8.04 -25.28 15.20
N MET A 77 -7.45 -24.15 14.80
CA MET A 77 -6.99 -23.10 15.72
C MET A 77 -8.13 -22.13 16.07
N GLY A 78 -9.17 -22.62 16.74
CA GLY A 78 -10.42 -21.90 16.98
C GLY A 78 -10.29 -20.64 17.85
N VAL A 79 -9.28 -20.55 18.71
CA VAL A 79 -9.05 -19.41 19.62
C VAL A 79 -7.91 -18.49 19.18
N LEU A 80 -7.25 -18.79 18.06
CA LEU A 80 -6.11 -18.02 17.58
C LEU A 80 -6.57 -16.66 17.06
N GLU A 81 -5.97 -15.59 17.59
CA GLU A 81 -6.29 -14.21 17.26
C GLU A 81 -5.18 -13.50 16.48
N ALA A 82 -3.92 -13.91 16.64
CA ALA A 82 -2.81 -13.36 15.88
C ALA A 82 -1.87 -14.44 15.34
N LEU A 83 -1.50 -14.31 14.07
CA LEU A 83 -0.54 -15.18 13.41
C LEU A 83 0.45 -14.29 12.66
N SER A 84 1.74 -14.46 12.93
CA SER A 84 2.79 -13.68 12.27
C SER A 84 3.90 -14.59 11.76
N PHE A 85 4.26 -14.42 10.50
CA PHE A 85 5.47 -14.93 9.88
C PHE A 85 6.38 -13.76 9.55
N TRP A 86 7.44 -13.59 10.32
CA TRP A 86 8.39 -12.50 10.16
C TRP A 86 9.76 -13.04 9.75
N LYS A 87 10.37 -12.42 8.73
CA LYS A 87 11.67 -12.86 8.19
C LYS A 87 11.72 -14.36 7.86
N CYS A 88 10.62 -14.88 7.33
CA CYS A 88 10.55 -16.22 6.76
C CYS A 88 10.58 -16.10 5.24
N PRO A 89 11.37 -16.89 4.49
CA PRO A 89 11.50 -16.81 3.04
C PRO A 89 10.28 -17.40 2.32
N ILE A 90 9.07 -17.11 2.80
CA ILE A 90 7.80 -17.53 2.20
C ILE A 90 7.73 -16.89 0.82
N SER A 91 7.68 -17.72 -0.22
CA SER A 91 7.65 -17.30 -1.61
C SER A 91 6.25 -17.41 -2.21
N THR A 92 5.44 -18.34 -1.69
CA THR A 92 4.15 -18.74 -2.25
C THR A 92 3.16 -19.05 -1.13
N ILE A 93 1.91 -18.61 -1.32
CA ILE A 93 0.76 -18.95 -0.48
C ILE A 93 -0.38 -19.47 -1.36
N THR A 94 -1.28 -20.29 -0.81
CA THR A 94 -2.50 -20.74 -1.50
C THR A 94 -3.74 -19.99 -1.02
N PRO A 95 -4.87 -20.03 -1.74
CA PRO A 95 -6.15 -19.55 -1.22
C PRO A 95 -6.55 -20.18 0.13
N ASN A 96 -7.28 -19.44 0.96
CA ASN A 96 -7.79 -19.87 2.26
C ASN A 96 -6.69 -20.32 3.24
N ILE A 97 -5.56 -19.59 3.29
CA ILE A 97 -4.35 -20.00 4.02
C ILE A 97 -4.63 -20.25 5.50
N ALA A 98 -5.42 -19.37 6.12
CA ALA A 98 -5.71 -19.37 7.55
C ALA A 98 -7.20 -19.58 7.85
N GLY A 99 -7.97 -20.14 6.91
CA GLY A 99 -9.43 -20.27 7.05
C GLY A 99 -9.91 -21.16 8.21
N GLU A 100 -9.01 -21.95 8.81
CA GLU A 100 -9.29 -22.74 10.02
C GLU A 100 -8.91 -22.02 11.33
N ALA A 101 -8.61 -20.72 11.27
CA ALA A 101 -8.48 -19.82 12.40
C ALA A 101 -9.55 -18.72 12.33
N PRO A 102 -10.84 -19.03 12.56
CA PRO A 102 -11.95 -18.12 12.32
C PRO A 102 -11.92 -16.85 13.20
N ASN A 103 -11.23 -16.92 14.34
CA ASN A 103 -11.09 -15.82 15.30
C ASN A 103 -9.86 -14.94 15.05
N LEU A 104 -9.14 -15.17 13.94
CA LEU A 104 -7.94 -14.41 13.61
C LEU A 104 -8.28 -12.94 13.34
N LYS A 105 -7.70 -12.05 14.16
CA LYS A 105 -7.84 -10.58 14.08
C LYS A 105 -6.64 -9.93 13.41
N THR A 106 -5.46 -10.52 13.56
CA THR A 106 -4.21 -10.02 13.00
C THR A 106 -3.52 -11.13 12.22
N PHE A 107 -3.23 -10.88 10.95
CA PHE A 107 -2.42 -11.79 10.15
C PHE A 107 -1.27 -11.04 9.47
N GLU A 108 -0.07 -11.57 9.67
CA GLU A 108 1.15 -10.97 9.15
C GLU A 108 2.03 -11.99 8.41
N ILE A 109 2.51 -11.58 7.22
CA ILE A 109 3.57 -12.25 6.46
C ILE A 109 4.53 -11.16 5.97
N SER A 110 5.60 -10.89 6.71
CA SER A 110 6.45 -9.71 6.49
C SER A 110 7.94 -10.03 6.41
N TYR A 111 8.70 -9.17 5.73
CA TYR A 111 10.15 -9.33 5.54
C TYR A 111 10.51 -10.67 4.87
N GLY A 112 9.67 -11.13 3.96
CA GLY A 112 9.80 -12.40 3.26
C GLY A 112 10.14 -12.24 1.77
N SER A 113 9.75 -13.22 0.97
CA SER A 113 9.98 -13.23 -0.48
C SER A 113 8.69 -13.46 -1.28
N LEU A 114 7.54 -13.15 -0.68
CA LEU A 114 6.24 -13.46 -1.26
C LEU A 114 6.06 -12.69 -2.57
N LYS A 115 5.77 -13.40 -3.66
CA LYS A 115 5.69 -12.80 -5.01
C LYS A 115 4.28 -12.45 -5.45
N LYS A 116 3.29 -13.19 -4.94
CA LYS A 116 1.91 -13.12 -5.42
C LYS A 116 0.92 -13.26 -4.27
N ILE A 117 -0.15 -12.46 -4.31
CA ILE A 117 -1.35 -12.70 -3.53
C ILE A 117 -2.41 -13.30 -4.45
N PRO A 118 -2.75 -14.60 -4.29
CA PRO A 118 -3.79 -15.22 -5.09
C PRO A 118 -5.18 -14.81 -4.65
N ARG A 119 -6.15 -14.93 -5.57
CA ARG A 119 -7.57 -14.74 -5.31
C ARG A 119 -8.01 -15.57 -4.12
N GLY A 120 -8.68 -14.94 -3.16
CA GLY A 120 -9.20 -15.61 -1.97
C GLY A 120 -8.12 -16.15 -1.02
N ALA A 121 -6.88 -15.64 -1.08
CA ALA A 121 -5.83 -15.90 -0.09
C ALA A 121 -6.36 -15.86 1.35
N PHE A 122 -7.12 -14.82 1.66
CA PHE A 122 -7.60 -14.50 3.00
C PHE A 122 -9.10 -14.81 3.21
N ASN A 123 -9.70 -15.68 2.40
CA ASN A 123 -11.09 -16.09 2.60
C ASN A 123 -11.31 -16.73 3.99
N ASN A 124 -12.54 -16.68 4.48
CA ASN A 124 -12.97 -17.26 5.76
C ASN A 124 -12.25 -16.68 7.00
N LEU A 125 -11.85 -15.41 6.93
CA LEU A 125 -11.31 -14.67 8.07
C LEU A 125 -12.29 -13.55 8.48
N PRO A 126 -13.46 -13.88 9.05
CA PRO A 126 -14.54 -12.92 9.26
C PRO A 126 -14.16 -11.83 10.25
N LEU A 127 -13.29 -12.12 11.22
CA LEU A 127 -12.88 -11.19 12.28
C LEU A 127 -11.55 -10.49 12.01
N LEU A 128 -10.94 -10.68 10.84
CA LEU A 128 -9.64 -10.08 10.52
C LEU A 128 -9.76 -8.55 10.50
N GLU A 129 -8.97 -7.88 11.33
CA GLU A 129 -8.94 -6.43 11.48
C GLU A 129 -7.67 -5.80 10.86
N LEU A 130 -6.55 -6.53 10.90
CA LEU A 130 -5.25 -6.08 10.41
C LEU A 130 -4.60 -7.17 9.56
N LEU A 131 -4.27 -6.79 8.32
CA LEU A 131 -3.46 -7.61 7.41
C LEU A 131 -2.14 -6.88 7.10
N SER A 132 -1.01 -7.54 7.34
CA SER A 132 0.32 -7.03 7.04
C SER A 132 1.04 -7.99 6.09
N ILE A 133 1.43 -7.48 4.92
CA ILE A 133 2.18 -8.19 3.87
C ILE A 133 3.38 -7.36 3.38
N HIS A 134 3.82 -6.42 4.21
CA HIS A 134 4.85 -5.45 3.86
C HIS A 134 6.26 -6.07 3.82
N ASN A 135 7.20 -5.41 3.15
CA ASN A 135 8.57 -5.90 2.95
C ASN A 135 8.61 -7.31 2.33
N ASN A 136 7.91 -7.51 1.22
CA ASN A 136 8.01 -8.74 0.41
C ASN A 136 8.47 -8.38 -1.02
N LYS A 137 8.15 -9.23 -2.00
CA LYS A 137 8.44 -9.04 -3.43
C LYS A 137 7.16 -9.15 -4.26
N ILE A 138 6.04 -8.70 -3.69
CA ILE A 138 4.72 -8.90 -4.27
C ILE A 138 4.62 -8.01 -5.50
N ASN A 139 4.52 -8.61 -6.68
CA ASN A 139 4.33 -7.89 -7.94
C ASN A 139 2.95 -8.13 -8.58
N LEU A 140 2.23 -9.16 -8.11
CA LEU A 140 0.90 -9.52 -8.58
C LEU A 140 -0.06 -9.72 -7.41
N VAL A 141 -1.15 -8.96 -7.40
CA VAL A 141 -2.28 -9.14 -6.50
C VAL A 141 -3.50 -9.40 -7.38
N GLU A 142 -4.04 -10.61 -7.34
CA GLU A 142 -5.19 -10.98 -8.17
C GLU A 142 -6.48 -10.28 -7.72
N ASP A 143 -7.48 -10.24 -8.58
CA ASP A 143 -8.80 -9.75 -8.22
C ASP A 143 -9.38 -10.52 -7.03
N LEU A 144 -10.13 -9.80 -6.19
CA LEU A 144 -10.78 -10.35 -4.99
C LEU A 144 -9.81 -10.96 -3.96
N SER A 145 -8.52 -10.61 -4.02
CA SER A 145 -7.52 -11.08 -3.05
C SER A 145 -7.78 -10.62 -1.61
N PHE A 146 -8.36 -9.44 -1.42
CA PHE A 146 -8.73 -8.88 -0.11
C PHE A 146 -10.25 -8.70 0.04
N ALA A 147 -11.03 -9.48 -0.70
CA ALA A 147 -12.49 -9.37 -0.72
C ALA A 147 -13.13 -10.15 0.44
N ASN A 148 -14.36 -9.77 0.79
CA ASN A 148 -15.19 -10.40 1.81
C ASN A 148 -14.52 -10.46 3.20
N LEU A 149 -13.84 -9.37 3.58
CA LEU A 149 -13.24 -9.20 4.90
C LEU A 149 -14.02 -8.12 5.67
N PRO A 150 -15.20 -8.45 6.22
CA PRO A 150 -16.16 -7.45 6.70
C PRO A 150 -15.67 -6.65 7.90
N HIS A 151 -14.63 -7.09 8.63
CA HIS A 151 -14.07 -6.39 9.78
C HIS A 151 -12.68 -5.78 9.54
N LEU A 152 -12.13 -5.88 8.32
CA LEU A 152 -10.78 -5.42 8.03
C LEU A 152 -10.71 -3.91 8.06
N LYS A 153 -9.84 -3.38 8.92
CA LYS A 153 -9.65 -1.95 9.17
C LYS A 153 -8.35 -1.43 8.56
N ARG A 154 -7.29 -2.25 8.54
CA ARG A 154 -5.94 -1.81 8.16
C ARG A 154 -5.25 -2.83 7.25
N ILE A 155 -4.64 -2.33 6.18
CA ILE A 155 -3.76 -3.11 5.31
C ILE A 155 -2.41 -2.41 5.20
N TYR A 156 -1.35 -3.15 5.48
CA TYR A 156 0.04 -2.74 5.28
C TYR A 156 0.66 -3.60 4.17
N ALA A 157 0.92 -2.99 3.02
CA ALA A 157 1.50 -3.63 1.84
C ALA A 157 2.70 -2.85 1.28
N SER A 158 3.32 -2.01 2.11
CA SER A 158 4.47 -1.20 1.72
C SER A 158 5.73 -2.03 1.42
N HIS A 159 6.68 -1.44 0.69
CA HIS A 159 7.95 -2.09 0.33
C HIS A 159 7.72 -3.42 -0.41
N ASN A 160 7.00 -3.34 -1.53
CA ASN A 160 6.73 -4.44 -2.45
C ASN A 160 6.98 -3.96 -3.89
N ASP A 161 6.61 -4.77 -4.88
CA ASP A 161 6.80 -4.49 -6.31
C ASP A 161 5.44 -4.33 -7.03
N ILE A 162 4.38 -3.93 -6.32
CA ILE A 162 3.01 -3.87 -6.84
C ILE A 162 2.90 -2.75 -7.87
N GLU A 163 2.47 -3.08 -9.10
CA GLU A 163 2.38 -2.12 -10.20
C GLU A 163 0.94 -1.73 -10.56
N ASN A 164 0.03 -2.70 -10.57
CA ASN A 164 -1.32 -2.52 -11.07
C ASN A 164 -2.32 -2.54 -9.93
N TRP A 165 -3.17 -1.51 -9.86
CA TRP A 165 -4.27 -1.45 -8.90
C TRP A 165 -5.55 -2.03 -9.51
N SER A 166 -6.17 -3.01 -8.84
CA SER A 166 -7.50 -3.50 -9.22
C SER A 166 -8.60 -2.88 -8.37
N ARG A 167 -9.70 -2.50 -9.02
CA ARG A 167 -10.92 -2.01 -8.36
C ARG A 167 -11.64 -3.08 -7.53
N ASP A 168 -11.35 -4.35 -7.80
CA ASP A 168 -12.06 -5.49 -7.22
C ASP A 168 -11.36 -6.09 -5.99
N TRP A 169 -10.15 -5.63 -5.67
CA TRP A 169 -9.37 -6.08 -4.50
C TRP A 169 -10.16 -6.04 -3.20
N PHE A 170 -10.93 -4.98 -2.94
CA PHE A 170 -11.63 -4.73 -1.67
C PHE A 170 -13.14 -4.93 -1.76
N THR A 171 -13.61 -5.79 -2.66
CA THR A 171 -15.04 -6.11 -2.77
C THR A 171 -15.59 -6.62 -1.43
N ASN A 172 -16.68 -6.03 -0.94
CA ASN A 172 -17.30 -6.33 0.36
C ASN A 172 -16.41 -6.11 1.61
N THR A 173 -15.31 -5.35 1.49
CA THR A 173 -14.37 -5.04 2.57
C THR A 173 -14.52 -3.57 2.98
N THR A 174 -15.72 -3.22 3.47
CA THR A 174 -16.17 -1.81 3.60
C THR A 174 -15.72 -1.10 4.88
N GLN A 175 -15.10 -1.82 5.83
CA GLN A 175 -14.63 -1.25 7.10
C GLN A 175 -13.22 -0.67 7.06
N LEU A 176 -12.55 -0.71 5.90
CA LEU A 176 -11.19 -0.23 5.75
C LEU A 176 -11.07 1.25 6.11
N MET A 177 -10.09 1.54 6.98
CA MET A 177 -9.76 2.87 7.48
C MET A 177 -8.36 3.32 7.02
N LEU A 178 -7.43 2.38 6.83
CA LEU A 178 -6.05 2.66 6.47
C LEU A 178 -5.55 1.72 5.37
N LEU A 179 -4.99 2.32 4.32
CA LEU A 179 -4.25 1.62 3.26
C LEU A 179 -2.82 2.16 3.19
N ASP A 180 -1.83 1.31 3.42
CA ASP A 180 -0.42 1.63 3.25
C ASP A 180 0.20 0.83 2.11
N PHE A 181 0.41 1.51 0.98
CA PHE A 181 1.02 0.96 -0.25
C PHE A 181 2.29 1.74 -0.62
N ARG A 182 2.95 2.37 0.35
CA ARG A 182 4.19 3.13 0.09
C ARG A 182 5.31 2.24 -0.45
N PHE A 183 6.26 2.82 -1.18
CA PHE A 183 7.42 2.08 -1.71
C PHE A 183 6.99 0.85 -2.53
N ASN A 184 6.13 1.11 -3.50
CA ASN A 184 5.70 0.15 -4.52
C ASN A 184 5.99 0.72 -5.91
N LYS A 185 5.43 0.13 -6.97
CA LYS A 185 5.61 0.55 -8.36
C LYS A 185 4.30 0.97 -9.01
N ILE A 186 3.31 1.39 -8.22
CA ILE A 186 1.96 1.68 -8.71
C ILE A 186 2.04 2.83 -9.71
N ARG A 187 1.46 2.65 -10.91
CA ARG A 187 1.53 3.65 -11.99
C ARG A 187 0.24 4.44 -12.17
N THR A 188 -0.90 3.85 -11.85
CA THR A 188 -2.22 4.47 -12.06
C THR A 188 -3.17 4.19 -10.90
N ILE A 189 -4.03 5.16 -10.59
CA ILE A 189 -5.18 4.97 -9.70
C ILE A 189 -6.45 4.92 -10.56
N PRO A 190 -7.10 3.76 -10.70
CA PRO A 190 -8.20 3.59 -11.63
C PRO A 190 -9.52 4.21 -11.14
N ARG A 191 -10.51 4.23 -12.04
CA ARG A 191 -11.89 4.61 -11.75
C ARG A 191 -12.42 3.87 -10.53
N ARG A 192 -12.98 4.63 -9.56
CA ARG A 192 -13.58 4.09 -8.33
C ARG A 192 -12.64 3.19 -7.52
N ALA A 193 -11.32 3.39 -7.59
CA ALA A 193 -10.33 2.64 -6.82
C ALA A 193 -10.68 2.50 -5.34
N PHE A 194 -11.25 3.56 -4.73
CA PHE A 194 -11.65 3.60 -3.33
C PHE A 194 -13.17 3.71 -3.13
N GLY A 195 -13.98 3.56 -4.18
CA GLY A 195 -15.35 4.05 -4.16
C GLY A 195 -16.33 3.31 -3.27
N ARG A 196 -15.94 2.13 -2.75
CA ARG A 196 -16.71 1.35 -1.77
C ARG A 196 -16.18 1.50 -0.32
N LEU A 197 -15.12 2.29 -0.12
CA LEU A 197 -14.39 2.39 1.14
C LEU A 197 -14.80 3.64 1.92
N SER A 198 -16.09 3.79 2.23
CA SER A 198 -16.63 5.02 2.85
C SER A 198 -16.08 5.35 4.25
N LYS A 199 -15.41 4.39 4.90
CA LYS A 199 -14.74 4.56 6.20
C LYS A 199 -13.26 4.92 6.09
N LEU A 200 -12.70 5.00 4.88
CA LEU A 200 -11.29 5.24 4.66
C LEU A 200 -10.88 6.62 5.18
N ARG A 201 -9.82 6.65 5.99
CA ARG A 201 -9.29 7.85 6.65
C ARG A 201 -7.89 8.18 6.16
N GLU A 202 -7.08 7.16 5.87
CA GLU A 202 -5.68 7.35 5.54
C GLU A 202 -5.29 6.50 4.33
N ILE A 203 -4.76 7.16 3.31
CA ILE A 203 -4.20 6.52 2.12
C ILE A 203 -2.74 6.96 2.00
N TYR A 204 -1.83 5.99 2.08
CA TYR A 204 -0.40 6.21 1.88
C TYR A 204 0.04 5.57 0.55
N LEU A 205 0.29 6.39 -0.46
CA LEU A 205 0.75 6.00 -1.80
C LEU A 205 2.10 6.66 -2.15
N ASP A 206 2.80 7.15 -1.13
CA ASP A 206 4.11 7.77 -1.24
C ASP A 206 5.15 6.83 -1.86
N TYR A 207 6.12 7.37 -2.59
CA TYR A 207 7.20 6.60 -3.21
C TYR A 207 6.67 5.47 -4.12
N ASN A 208 5.85 5.86 -5.10
CA ASN A 208 5.36 5.01 -6.18
C ASN A 208 5.74 5.63 -7.53
N ALA A 209 5.13 5.16 -8.62
CA ALA A 209 5.34 5.68 -9.96
C ALA A 209 4.03 6.28 -10.54
N ILE A 210 3.14 6.78 -9.68
CA ILE A 210 1.80 7.19 -10.08
C ILE A 210 1.90 8.41 -10.98
N SER A 211 1.42 8.27 -12.22
CA SER A 211 1.39 9.33 -13.23
C SER A 211 -0.02 9.73 -13.62
N VAL A 212 -0.99 8.85 -13.41
CA VAL A 212 -2.40 9.07 -13.77
C VAL A 212 -3.30 8.70 -12.59
N ILE A 213 -4.18 9.64 -12.21
CA ILE A 213 -5.28 9.41 -11.29
C ILE A 213 -6.57 9.62 -12.07
N HIS A 214 -7.46 8.64 -12.07
CA HIS A 214 -8.76 8.84 -12.72
C HIS A 214 -9.60 9.85 -11.94
N SER A 215 -10.31 10.74 -12.64
CA SER A 215 -11.25 11.75 -12.09
C SER A 215 -12.35 11.24 -11.15
N SER A 216 -12.51 9.93 -10.96
CA SER A 216 -13.50 9.37 -10.03
C SER A 216 -12.88 8.36 -9.06
N ALA A 217 -11.55 8.39 -8.91
CA ALA A 217 -10.81 7.51 -8.01
C ALA A 217 -11.27 7.65 -6.55
N PHE A 218 -11.51 8.88 -6.10
CA PHE A 218 -11.89 9.22 -4.71
C PHE A 218 -13.41 9.48 -4.53
N ARG A 219 -14.24 9.10 -5.51
CA ARG A 219 -15.68 9.19 -5.35
C ARG A 219 -16.14 8.22 -4.25
N GLY A 220 -16.68 8.72 -3.14
CA GLY A 220 -17.21 7.91 -2.03
C GLY A 220 -16.37 7.87 -0.75
N VAL A 221 -15.15 8.44 -0.76
CA VAL A 221 -14.24 8.50 0.41
C VAL A 221 -14.36 9.82 1.18
N HIS A 222 -15.52 10.07 1.75
CA HIS A 222 -15.85 11.35 2.42
C HIS A 222 -15.18 11.57 3.79
N LYS A 223 -14.48 10.57 4.34
CA LYS A 223 -13.84 10.61 5.67
C LYS A 223 -12.32 10.70 5.61
N LEU A 224 -11.76 10.89 4.42
CA LEU A 224 -10.32 10.91 4.21
C LEU A 224 -9.71 12.12 4.93
N ILE A 225 -8.74 11.87 5.80
CA ILE A 225 -7.99 12.91 6.51
C ILE A 225 -6.55 13.00 6.07
N TYR A 226 -5.99 11.94 5.47
CA TYR A 226 -4.63 11.90 5.00
C TYR A 226 -4.54 11.26 3.62
N LEU A 227 -3.88 11.95 2.69
CA LEU A 227 -3.54 11.45 1.37
C LEU A 227 -2.07 11.72 1.08
N GLY A 228 -1.28 10.64 1.09
CA GLY A 228 0.13 10.66 0.73
C GLY A 228 0.30 10.31 -0.75
N LEU A 229 0.78 11.26 -1.55
CA LEU A 229 1.11 11.09 -2.98
C LEU A 229 2.53 11.59 -3.27
N ARG A 230 3.36 11.79 -2.25
CA ARG A 230 4.70 12.33 -2.43
C ARG A 230 5.59 11.34 -3.19
N HIS A 231 6.63 11.85 -3.85
CA HIS A 231 7.54 10.99 -4.63
C HIS A 231 6.78 10.08 -5.60
N ASN A 232 6.01 10.71 -6.49
CA ASN A 232 5.31 10.07 -7.60
C ASN A 232 5.67 10.82 -8.90
N ARG A 233 4.90 10.58 -9.98
CA ARG A 233 5.14 11.14 -11.31
C ARG A 233 3.95 11.96 -11.80
N LEU A 234 3.20 12.57 -10.88
CA LEU A 234 2.00 13.32 -11.21
C LEU A 234 2.37 14.58 -11.98
N LYS A 235 1.81 14.74 -13.18
CA LYS A 235 1.92 15.94 -14.01
C LYS A 235 0.73 16.89 -13.81
N GLU A 236 -0.40 16.32 -13.41
CA GLU A 236 -1.64 17.02 -13.09
C GLU A 236 -2.46 16.23 -12.07
N ILE A 237 -3.38 16.93 -11.40
CA ILE A 237 -4.45 16.35 -10.60
C ILE A 237 -5.76 16.71 -11.30
N PRO A 238 -6.61 15.74 -11.69
CA PRO A 238 -7.85 16.06 -12.38
C PRO A 238 -8.76 16.94 -11.54
N GLY A 239 -9.37 17.97 -12.13
CA GLY A 239 -10.25 18.92 -11.44
C GLY A 239 -11.40 18.27 -10.66
N ASP A 240 -11.97 17.19 -11.21
CA ASP A 240 -13.11 16.48 -10.61
C ASP A 240 -12.72 15.30 -9.70
N VAL A 241 -11.43 15.12 -9.42
CA VAL A 241 -10.94 13.95 -8.69
C VAL A 241 -11.48 13.87 -7.26
N PHE A 242 -11.72 15.02 -6.64
CA PHE A 242 -12.27 15.16 -5.30
C PHE A 242 -13.77 15.51 -5.38
N PRO A 243 -14.60 14.96 -4.47
CA PRO A 243 -15.95 15.48 -4.23
C PRO A 243 -15.94 16.97 -3.87
N ASP A 244 -17.09 17.63 -3.99
CA ASP A 244 -17.25 19.00 -3.51
C ASP A 244 -17.08 19.07 -1.98
N ASP A 245 -16.58 20.22 -1.47
CA ASP A 245 -16.30 20.46 -0.05
C ASP A 245 -15.41 19.39 0.63
N PHE A 246 -14.45 18.84 -0.13
CA PHE A 246 -13.58 17.80 0.35
C PHE A 246 -12.58 18.33 1.38
N ARG A 247 -12.85 18.04 2.65
CA ARG A 247 -11.99 18.43 3.77
C ARG A 247 -10.98 17.33 4.08
N ILE A 248 -9.70 17.65 3.93
CA ILE A 248 -8.60 16.75 4.29
C ILE A 248 -7.66 17.46 5.28
N HIS A 249 -7.10 16.72 6.23
CA HIS A 249 -6.16 17.31 7.18
C HIS A 249 -4.79 17.49 6.52
N THR A 250 -4.28 16.45 5.87
CA THR A 250 -2.94 16.44 5.29
C THR A 250 -2.96 15.90 3.88
N LEU A 251 -2.42 16.69 2.95
CA LEU A 251 -2.20 16.29 1.56
C LEU A 251 -0.70 16.40 1.22
N MET A 252 -0.08 15.30 0.83
CA MET A 252 1.34 15.29 0.45
C MET A 252 1.48 15.17 -1.07
N LEU A 253 1.92 16.23 -1.73
CA LEU A 253 2.16 16.30 -3.18
C LEU A 253 3.63 16.58 -3.52
N ASP A 254 4.49 16.69 -2.51
CA ASP A 254 5.89 17.02 -2.70
C ASP A 254 6.63 15.96 -3.54
N ALA A 255 7.66 16.38 -4.26
CA ALA A 255 8.44 15.54 -5.18
C ALA A 255 7.56 14.85 -6.24
N ASN A 256 6.86 15.65 -7.03
CA ASN A 256 6.13 15.24 -8.24
C ASN A 256 6.60 16.09 -9.43
N ILE A 257 5.79 16.13 -10.49
CA ILE A 257 6.07 16.85 -11.74
C ILE A 257 4.95 17.89 -12.01
N LEU A 258 4.37 18.43 -10.94
CA LEU A 258 3.24 19.35 -11.05
C LEU A 258 3.72 20.76 -11.42
N ASN A 259 3.10 21.34 -12.45
CA ASN A 259 3.34 22.75 -12.81
C ASN A 259 2.28 23.70 -12.23
N PHE A 260 1.10 23.17 -11.89
CA PHE A 260 -0.05 23.90 -11.38
C PHE A 260 -1.00 22.95 -10.64
N LEU A 261 -1.92 23.51 -9.84
CA LEU A 261 -3.13 22.85 -9.39
C LEU A 261 -4.30 23.61 -10.00
N SER A 262 -5.25 22.93 -10.64
CA SER A 262 -6.35 23.59 -11.37
C SER A 262 -7.28 24.36 -10.45
N SER A 263 -8.02 25.34 -10.98
CA SER A 263 -8.99 26.09 -10.16
C SER A 263 -10.04 25.15 -9.53
N GLU A 264 -10.49 24.13 -10.25
CA GLU A 264 -11.46 23.15 -9.76
C GLU A 264 -10.93 22.35 -8.56
N VAL A 265 -9.64 21.95 -8.58
CA VAL A 265 -9.01 21.29 -7.43
C VAL A 265 -9.01 22.23 -6.22
N LEU A 266 -8.64 23.50 -6.41
CA LEU A 266 -8.52 24.47 -5.32
C LEU A 266 -9.88 24.88 -4.73
N GLU A 267 -10.93 24.92 -5.56
CA GLU A 267 -12.30 25.23 -5.15
C GLU A 267 -12.95 24.09 -4.35
N LYS A 268 -12.72 22.84 -4.76
CA LYS A 268 -13.33 21.67 -4.11
C LYS A 268 -12.59 21.22 -2.86
N LEU A 269 -11.30 21.53 -2.74
CA LEU A 269 -10.43 21.00 -1.70
C LEU A 269 -10.15 22.02 -0.59
N ILE A 270 -10.38 21.60 0.65
CA ILE A 270 -10.04 22.36 1.85
C ILE A 270 -8.99 21.57 2.63
N VAL A 271 -7.78 22.12 2.77
CA VAL A 271 -6.64 21.48 3.45
C VAL A 271 -6.26 22.21 4.74
N LYS A 272 -5.94 21.46 5.80
CA LYS A 272 -5.22 22.03 6.96
C LYS A 272 -3.71 22.07 6.76
N SER A 273 -3.17 21.11 6.01
CA SER A 273 -1.76 20.97 5.77
C SER A 273 -1.50 20.40 4.38
N VAL A 274 -0.61 21.04 3.62
CA VAL A 274 -0.18 20.55 2.31
C VAL A 274 1.34 20.58 2.19
N SER A 275 1.94 19.59 1.53
CA SER A 275 3.34 19.64 1.11
C SER A 275 3.40 19.68 -0.41
N ILE A 276 4.09 20.67 -0.97
CA ILE A 276 4.12 20.92 -2.43
C ILE A 276 5.54 21.09 -2.98
N ASP A 277 6.55 20.93 -2.13
CA ASP A 277 7.96 21.14 -2.47
C ASP A 277 8.42 20.23 -3.61
N ASN A 278 9.55 20.57 -4.23
CA ASN A 278 10.16 19.74 -5.28
C ASN A 278 9.21 19.42 -6.44
N ASN A 279 8.50 20.44 -6.91
CA ASN A 279 7.67 20.40 -8.10
C ASN A 279 8.03 21.60 -9.00
N PRO A 280 7.99 21.44 -10.34
CA PRO A 280 8.28 22.50 -11.30
C PRO A 280 7.15 23.54 -11.42
N TRP A 281 6.76 24.20 -10.32
CA TRP A 281 5.63 25.13 -10.31
C TRP A 281 5.84 26.35 -11.23
N LYS A 282 4.82 26.70 -12.01
CA LYS A 282 4.70 28.02 -12.64
C LYS A 282 4.46 29.07 -11.54
N CYS A 283 5.22 30.17 -11.50
CA CYS A 283 5.11 31.12 -10.38
C CYS A 283 3.69 31.69 -10.18
N PRO A 284 2.94 32.12 -11.21
CA PRO A 284 1.56 32.59 -11.01
C PRO A 284 0.62 31.51 -10.44
N CYS A 285 0.90 30.24 -10.72
CA CYS A 285 0.16 29.12 -10.17
C CYS A 285 0.56 28.83 -8.72
N LEU A 286 1.85 28.94 -8.38
CA LEU A 286 2.33 28.82 -7.01
C LEU A 286 1.72 29.90 -6.11
N ASP A 287 1.63 31.15 -6.58
CA ASP A 287 0.98 32.25 -5.86
C ASP A 287 -0.50 31.95 -5.57
N ARG A 288 -1.19 31.32 -6.53
CA ARG A 288 -2.58 30.88 -6.34
C ARG A 288 -2.69 29.80 -5.28
N ILE A 289 -1.75 28.85 -5.24
CA ILE A 289 -1.70 27.81 -4.21
C ILE A 289 -1.46 28.45 -2.84
N TRP A 290 -0.54 29.41 -2.71
CA TRP A 290 -0.32 30.16 -1.47
C TRP A 290 -1.59 30.86 -0.97
N LYS A 291 -2.28 31.59 -1.87
CA LYS A 291 -3.56 32.25 -1.55
C LYS A 291 -4.62 31.25 -1.11
N TRP A 292 -4.70 30.09 -1.78
CA TRP A 292 -5.63 29.02 -1.44
C TRP A 292 -5.36 28.43 -0.05
N VAL A 293 -4.10 28.13 0.29
CA VAL A 293 -3.73 27.61 1.62
C VAL A 293 -4.06 28.63 2.70
N TYR A 294 -3.67 29.90 2.49
CA TYR A 294 -3.94 30.98 3.45
C TYR A 294 -5.44 31.19 3.68
N LYS A 295 -6.24 31.25 2.61
CA LYS A 295 -7.72 31.40 2.70
C LYS A 295 -8.38 30.28 3.50
N ASN A 296 -7.80 29.09 3.49
CA ASN A 296 -8.31 27.91 4.20
C ASN A 296 -7.75 27.75 5.62
N ASN A 297 -7.03 28.74 6.17
CA ASN A 297 -6.28 28.63 7.43
C ASN A 297 -5.38 27.38 7.46
N GLY A 298 -4.84 27.01 6.30
CA GLY A 298 -3.94 25.87 6.15
C GLY A 298 -2.48 26.25 6.37
N SER A 299 -1.60 25.25 6.32
CA SER A 299 -0.15 25.44 6.38
C SER A 299 0.56 24.66 5.28
N ILE A 300 1.57 25.27 4.66
CA ILE A 300 2.49 24.55 3.80
C ILE A 300 3.56 23.91 4.71
N LYS A 301 3.74 22.60 4.59
CA LYS A 301 4.78 21.86 5.32
C LYS A 301 5.95 21.63 4.39
N SER A 302 7.07 22.25 4.74
CA SER A 302 8.34 22.01 4.06
C SER A 302 8.80 20.57 4.28
N ASN A 303 9.38 19.97 3.24
CA ASN A 303 9.96 18.64 3.34
C ASN A 303 11.24 18.69 4.21
N LYS A 304 11.32 17.82 5.23
CA LYS A 304 12.51 17.70 6.10
C LYS A 304 13.78 17.30 5.35
N ASP A 305 13.65 16.73 4.14
CA ASP A 305 14.75 16.35 3.27
C ASP A 305 15.38 17.56 2.53
N CYS A 306 14.77 18.74 2.66
CA CYS A 306 15.21 19.99 2.06
C CYS A 306 15.09 21.14 3.08
N VAL A 307 16.21 21.53 3.67
CA VAL A 307 16.27 22.51 4.77
C VAL A 307 16.63 23.90 4.20
N ASP A 308 15.79 24.45 3.32
CA ASP A 308 15.85 25.86 2.90
C ASP A 308 14.44 26.45 2.97
N GLU A 309 14.30 27.58 3.67
CA GLU A 309 13.04 28.33 3.87
C GLU A 309 12.45 28.86 2.55
N ARG A 310 13.21 28.85 1.45
CA ARG A 310 12.77 29.30 0.12
C ARG A 310 12.09 28.22 -0.72
N ILE A 311 11.94 27.00 -0.18
CA ILE A 311 11.26 25.89 -0.86
C ILE A 311 9.81 25.85 -0.36
N PRO A 312 8.81 25.91 -1.26
CA PRO A 312 8.85 25.68 -2.71
C PRO A 312 9.38 26.86 -3.55
N VAL A 313 10.39 26.61 -4.38
CA VAL A 313 10.93 27.58 -5.36
C VAL A 313 10.16 27.41 -6.67
N CYS A 314 9.67 28.50 -7.25
CA CYS A 314 9.05 28.41 -8.58
C CYS A 314 10.12 28.16 -9.66
N ALA A 315 9.74 27.41 -10.70
CA ALA A 315 10.70 26.86 -11.65
C ALA A 315 11.39 27.92 -12.55
N TYR A 316 10.82 29.13 -12.67
CA TYR A 316 11.45 30.28 -13.33
C TYR A 316 10.63 31.57 -13.14
N SER A 317 11.30 32.72 -12.94
CA SER A 317 10.70 34.06 -13.02
C SER A 317 10.65 34.52 -14.48
N THR A 318 9.47 34.61 -15.09
CA THR A 318 9.31 35.46 -16.29
C THR A 318 8.32 36.56 -16.02
N GLU A 319 8.83 37.78 -16.12
CA GLU A 319 8.19 39.09 -16.14
C GLU A 319 7.11 39.27 -17.24
N SER A 320 6.26 38.28 -17.54
CA SER A 320 5.25 38.43 -18.61
C SER A 320 3.98 37.59 -18.50
N LEU A 321 3.77 36.78 -17.45
CA LEU A 321 2.45 36.17 -17.20
C LEU A 321 1.80 36.76 -15.96
N GLN A 322 0.70 37.49 -16.16
CA GLN A 322 -0.15 38.00 -15.08
C GLN A 322 -1.03 36.91 -14.44
N SER A 323 -1.23 35.75 -15.10
CA SER A 323 -2.16 34.70 -14.66
C SER A 323 -1.60 33.28 -14.77
N CYS A 324 -2.15 32.34 -14.00
CA CYS A 324 -1.78 30.92 -14.03
C CYS A 324 -2.38 30.22 -15.25
N LEU A 325 -1.54 29.69 -16.15
CA LEU A 325 -1.97 28.81 -17.23
C LEU A 325 -2.07 27.36 -16.74
N GLU A 326 -3.28 26.81 -16.79
CA GLU A 326 -3.64 25.48 -16.28
C GLU A 326 -3.41 24.37 -17.30
N ASN A 327 -2.18 24.26 -17.79
CA ASN A 327 -1.75 23.21 -18.71
C ASN A 327 -0.39 22.66 -18.30
N VAL A 328 -0.16 21.37 -18.55
CA VAL A 328 1.13 20.74 -18.31
C VAL A 328 2.20 21.39 -19.19
N ASP A 329 3.30 21.84 -18.61
CA ASP A 329 4.40 22.50 -19.30
C ASP A 329 5.67 21.64 -19.24
N GLN A 330 5.82 20.80 -20.26
CA GLN A 330 6.97 19.89 -20.38
C GLN A 330 8.28 20.65 -20.58
N LYS A 331 8.26 21.82 -21.23
CA LYS A 331 9.47 22.62 -21.46
C LYS A 331 9.96 23.22 -20.15
N LEU A 332 9.06 23.81 -19.35
CA LEU A 332 9.36 24.30 -18.00
C LEU A 332 9.89 23.18 -17.13
N THR A 333 9.20 22.04 -17.13
CA THR A 333 9.60 20.85 -16.39
C THR A 333 11.03 20.42 -16.73
N LYS A 334 11.35 20.27 -18.03
CA LYS A 334 12.71 19.91 -18.47
C LYS A 334 13.75 20.94 -18.04
N ARG A 335 13.44 22.23 -18.13
CA ARG A 335 14.33 23.32 -17.69
C ARG A 335 14.57 23.29 -16.18
N TYR A 336 13.52 23.11 -15.38
CA TYR A 336 13.61 22.97 -13.93
C TYR A 336 14.58 21.85 -13.55
N TYR A 337 14.41 20.65 -14.13
CA TYR A 337 15.30 19.54 -13.84
C TYR A 337 16.73 19.75 -14.34
N ASN A 338 16.93 20.37 -15.50
CA ASN A 338 18.26 20.74 -15.97
C ASN A 338 18.94 21.74 -15.03
N ALA A 339 18.22 22.73 -14.52
CA ALA A 339 18.73 23.69 -13.55
C ALA A 339 19.14 22.98 -12.24
N LEU A 340 18.33 22.03 -11.78
CA LEU A 340 18.64 21.21 -10.59
C LEU A 340 19.91 20.36 -10.78
N LYS A 341 20.16 19.84 -11.99
CA LYS A 341 21.42 19.13 -12.31
C LYS A 341 22.64 20.05 -12.28
N SER A 342 22.48 21.33 -12.60
CA SER A 342 23.57 22.32 -12.65
C SER A 342 23.95 22.93 -11.29
N LEU A 343 23.17 22.68 -10.22
CA LEU A 343 23.48 23.15 -8.87
C LEU A 343 24.77 22.49 -8.35
N HIS A 344 25.83 23.27 -8.14
CA HIS A 344 27.09 22.81 -7.56
C HIS A 344 27.02 22.72 -6.02
N PRO A 345 27.76 21.79 -5.36
CA PRO A 345 27.92 21.81 -3.90
C PRO A 345 28.48 23.17 -3.43
N PRO A 346 28.03 23.75 -2.30
CA PRO A 346 27.30 23.13 -1.19
C PRO A 346 25.76 23.12 -1.32
N LEU A 347 25.18 23.70 -2.37
CA LEU A 347 23.72 23.68 -2.59
C LEU A 347 23.17 22.26 -2.81
N ALA A 348 23.98 21.35 -3.35
CA ALA A 348 23.68 19.92 -3.47
C ALA A 348 23.57 19.18 -2.10
N GLY A 349 24.08 19.77 -1.01
CA GLY A 349 24.03 19.22 0.35
C GLY A 349 22.76 19.57 1.13
N HIS A 350 22.09 20.68 0.79
CA HIS A 350 20.95 21.21 1.55
C HIS A 350 19.57 20.76 1.05
N CYS A 351 19.51 20.27 -0.18
CA CYS A 351 18.31 19.71 -0.76
C CYS A 351 18.75 18.62 -1.74
N LYS A 352 18.57 17.35 -1.37
CA LYS A 352 19.02 16.18 -2.15
C LYS A 352 18.23 15.99 -3.46
N ILE A 353 17.80 17.06 -4.12
CA ILE A 353 16.90 17.06 -5.28
C ILE A 353 17.40 16.10 -6.39
N GLN A 354 18.72 15.95 -6.55
CA GLN A 354 19.36 15.10 -7.55
C GLN A 354 19.23 13.58 -7.32
N ARG A 355 18.92 13.10 -6.09
CA ARG A 355 18.83 11.64 -5.83
C ARG A 355 17.52 11.00 -6.32
N PHE A 356 16.56 11.80 -6.80
CA PHE A 356 15.16 11.35 -6.83
C PHE A 356 14.56 11.18 -8.22
N PHE A 357 15.28 11.51 -9.30
CA PHE A 357 14.83 11.33 -10.67
C PHE A 357 16.00 10.82 -11.54
N ASN A 358 15.91 9.58 -12.04
CA ASN A 358 16.84 9.06 -13.06
C ASN A 358 16.48 9.64 -14.44
N GLU A 359 17.47 9.80 -15.32
CA GLU A 359 17.32 10.43 -16.64
C GLU A 359 16.24 9.78 -17.53
N ASP A 360 15.94 8.50 -17.33
CA ASP A 360 14.90 7.73 -18.05
C ASP A 360 13.46 8.06 -17.62
N GLN A 361 13.25 9.03 -16.72
CA GLN A 361 11.95 9.33 -16.09
C GLN A 361 11.33 10.68 -16.50
N LEU A 362 11.92 11.41 -17.45
CA LEU A 362 11.44 12.71 -17.96
C LEU A 362 10.53 12.60 -19.18
#